data_AF-A0A1Y3VG05-F1
#
_entry.id   AF-A0A1Y3VG05-F1
#
_cell.length_a   1.000
_cell.length_b   1.000
_cell.length_c   1.000
_cell.angle_alpha   90.00
_cell.angle_beta   90.00
_cell.angle_gamma   90.00
#
_symmetry.space_group_name_H-M   'P 1'
#
loop_
_entity.id
_entity.type
_entity.pdbx_description
1 polymer ?
#
loop_
_entity_poly.entity_id
_entity_poly.type
_entity_poly.pdbx_seq_one_letter_code
_entity_poly.pdbx_strand_id
1 'polypeptide(L)'
;MFFLLLPGCLCAAASNGALLRKLDATIANKSLYEENKQHLIGQIKELLRYSSSPRQRYGIYGNLYREYAKYDIDSSMHYAQMRLTLARQMGSPRDIEESLLDLSETYIDAGMYTETVEVMSRLQASALHGEHLPRYYHIYRTVFNALANNCASNSKKSEYVELVDRYRDSLKMCLTPDDIAYLYVVTDQLIAEREYEAALSMLLKKYADPEVSVHEKAILAYSLGIAYRGIGVWKMRSAT
;
A
#
# COMPACT_ATOMS: atom_id res chain seq x y z
N MET A 1 -47.46 -32.54 -17.66
CA MET A 1 -46.55 -31.88 -18.61
C MET A 1 -45.57 -31.03 -17.80
N PHE A 2 -44.32 -31.50 -17.75
CA PHE A 2 -43.06 -30.80 -17.47
C PHE A 2 -42.86 -29.87 -16.25
N PHE A 3 -42.05 -30.39 -15.32
CA PHE A 3 -41.00 -29.75 -14.52
C PHE A 3 -40.43 -28.43 -15.08
N LEU A 4 -40.19 -27.46 -14.20
CA LEU A 4 -38.91 -26.72 -14.14
C LEU A 4 -38.79 -25.96 -12.80
N LEU A 5 -38.44 -26.73 -11.77
CA LEU A 5 -37.69 -26.22 -10.62
C LEU A 5 -36.36 -25.68 -11.15
N LEU A 6 -36.14 -24.38 -11.02
CA LEU A 6 -34.85 -23.71 -11.26
C LEU A 6 -33.87 -24.09 -10.14
N PRO A 7 -32.88 -24.98 -10.33
CA PRO A 7 -31.86 -25.25 -9.34
C PRO A 7 -30.64 -24.39 -9.72
N GLY A 8 -30.77 -23.08 -9.55
CA GLY A 8 -29.74 -22.11 -9.99
C GLY A 8 -29.09 -21.30 -8.87
N CYS A 9 -29.54 -21.42 -7.61
CA CYS A 9 -29.11 -20.49 -6.54
C CYS A 9 -28.46 -21.16 -5.32
N LEU A 10 -28.29 -22.49 -5.30
CA LEU A 10 -27.71 -23.17 -4.12
C LEU A 10 -26.17 -23.27 -4.13
N CYS A 11 -25.50 -23.24 -5.29
CA CYS A 11 -24.04 -23.41 -5.33
C CYS A 11 -23.24 -22.16 -4.90
N ALA A 12 -23.76 -20.95 -5.13
CA ALA A 12 -23.09 -19.71 -4.70
C ALA A 12 -23.23 -19.45 -3.18
N ALA A 13 -24.35 -19.84 -2.57
CA ALA A 13 -24.57 -19.70 -1.14
C ALA A 13 -23.69 -20.65 -0.32
N ALA A 14 -23.45 -21.87 -0.81
CA ALA A 14 -22.62 -22.87 -0.14
C ALA A 14 -21.13 -22.49 -0.10
N SER A 15 -20.59 -21.92 -1.19
CA SER A 15 -19.20 -21.44 -1.25
C SER A 15 -18.96 -20.24 -0.33
N ASN A 16 -19.93 -19.32 -0.27
CA ASN A 16 -19.86 -18.16 0.62
C ASN A 16 -19.92 -18.58 2.10
N GLY A 17 -20.76 -19.57 2.45
CA GLY A 17 -20.83 -20.09 3.82
C GLY A 17 -19.52 -20.73 4.31
N ALA A 18 -18.82 -21.47 3.43
CA ALA A 18 -17.50 -22.02 3.77
C ALA A 18 -16.44 -20.92 3.95
N LEU A 19 -16.46 -19.88 3.10
CA LEU A 19 -15.56 -18.75 3.21
C LEU A 19 -15.79 -17.94 4.49
N LEU A 20 -17.05 -17.66 4.83
CA LEU A 20 -17.42 -16.96 6.06
C LEU A 20 -16.99 -17.75 7.30
N ARG A 21 -17.19 -19.07 7.33
CA ARG A 21 -16.68 -19.91 8.43
C ARG A 21 -15.16 -19.86 8.57
N LYS A 22 -14.43 -19.82 7.45
CA LYS A 22 -12.97 -19.65 7.47
C LYS A 22 -12.57 -18.27 8.01
N LEU A 23 -13.30 -17.22 7.64
CA LEU A 23 -13.12 -15.88 8.16
C LEU A 23 -13.38 -15.86 9.69
N ASP A 24 -14.49 -16.40 10.14
CA ASP A 24 -14.85 -16.48 11.56
C ASP A 24 -13.80 -17.25 12.36
N ALA A 25 -13.34 -18.39 11.85
CA ALA A 25 -12.26 -19.16 12.46
C ALA A 25 -10.93 -18.38 12.51
N THR A 26 -10.63 -17.60 11.48
CA THR A 26 -9.43 -16.75 11.47
C THR A 26 -9.55 -15.62 12.50
N ILE A 27 -10.72 -15.00 12.61
CA ILE A 27 -11.00 -13.95 13.60
C ILE A 27 -10.94 -14.51 15.02
N ALA A 28 -11.42 -15.74 15.25
CA ALA A 28 -11.33 -16.41 16.55
C ALA A 28 -9.87 -16.62 17.01
N ASN A 29 -8.92 -16.69 16.08
CA ASN A 29 -7.48 -16.80 16.36
C ASN A 29 -6.77 -15.44 16.49
N LYS A 30 -7.51 -14.32 16.52
CA LYS A 30 -6.94 -12.97 16.60
C LYS A 30 -5.94 -12.79 17.75
N SER A 31 -6.28 -13.27 18.96
CA SER A 31 -5.39 -13.15 20.13
C SER A 31 -4.04 -13.83 19.92
N LEU A 32 -4.02 -15.01 19.31
CA LEU A 32 -2.78 -15.72 18.99
C LEU A 32 -1.90 -14.91 18.02
N TYR A 33 -2.50 -14.28 17.00
CA TYR A 33 -1.75 -13.43 16.07
C TYR A 33 -1.20 -12.17 16.76
N GLU A 34 -1.98 -11.57 17.67
CA GLU A 34 -1.55 -10.43 18.47
C GLU A 34 -0.39 -10.80 19.41
N GLU A 35 -0.49 -11.92 20.12
CA GLU A 35 0.59 -12.42 21.00
C GLU A 35 1.88 -12.67 20.23
N ASN A 36 1.80 -13.34 19.07
CA ASN A 36 2.96 -13.58 18.21
C ASN A 36 3.60 -12.28 17.72
N LYS A 37 2.77 -11.28 17.35
CA LYS A 37 3.26 -9.97 16.91
C LYS A 37 3.95 -9.22 18.06
N GLN A 38 3.35 -9.22 19.26
CA GLN A 38 3.94 -8.59 20.45
C GLN A 38 5.24 -9.27 20.87
N HIS A 39 5.32 -10.60 20.79
CA HIS A 39 6.53 -11.34 21.07
C HIS A 39 7.67 -10.94 20.12
N LEU A 40 7.42 -10.89 18.80
CA LEU A 40 8.40 -10.45 17.80
C LEU A 40 8.89 -9.02 18.07
N ILE A 41 7.97 -8.09 18.34
CA ILE A 41 8.29 -6.71 18.68
C ILE A 41 9.14 -6.65 19.96
N GLY A 42 8.80 -7.46 20.97
CA GLY A 42 9.56 -7.60 22.20
C GLY A 42 11.00 -8.03 21.94
N GLN A 43 11.22 -9.03 21.07
CA GLN A 43 12.56 -9.47 20.69
C GLN A 43 13.37 -8.35 20.03
N ILE A 44 12.77 -7.56 19.14
CA ILE A 44 13.45 -6.44 18.48
C ILE A 44 13.78 -5.33 19.50
N LYS A 45 12.89 -5.06 20.46
CA LYS A 45 13.14 -4.10 21.55
C LYS A 45 14.28 -4.57 22.48
N GLU A 46 14.39 -5.86 22.75
CA GLU A 46 15.54 -6.38 23.50
C GLU A 46 16.85 -6.17 22.75
N LEU A 47 16.90 -6.40 21.44
CA LEU A 47 18.07 -6.07 20.62
C LEU A 47 18.45 -4.58 20.73
N LEU A 48 17.45 -3.69 20.77
CA LEU A 48 17.69 -2.26 20.96
C LEU A 48 18.39 -1.96 22.29
N ARG A 49 17.97 -2.61 23.38
CA ARG A 49 18.55 -2.41 24.73
C ARG A 49 20.02 -2.78 24.80
N TYR A 50 20.44 -3.83 24.08
CA TYR A 50 21.82 -4.30 24.07
C TYR A 50 22.70 -3.68 22.97
N SER A 51 22.11 -2.88 22.08
CA SER A 51 22.85 -2.22 21.00
C SER A 51 23.62 -0.99 21.47
N SER A 52 24.92 -0.95 21.16
CA SER A 52 25.82 0.15 21.55
C SER A 52 26.12 1.12 20.42
N SER A 53 25.99 0.68 19.16
CA SER A 53 26.33 1.49 17.99
C SER A 53 25.13 2.28 17.44
N PRO A 54 25.29 3.57 17.08
CA PRO A 54 24.30 4.33 16.33
C PRO A 54 23.81 3.61 15.07
N ARG A 55 24.70 2.96 14.32
CA ARG A 55 24.33 2.23 13.09
C ARG A 55 23.41 1.04 13.37
N GLN A 56 23.66 0.31 14.46
CA GLN A 56 22.81 -0.80 14.88
C GLN A 56 21.44 -0.29 15.32
N ARG A 57 21.42 0.75 16.16
CA ARG A 57 20.16 1.38 16.63
C ARG A 57 19.31 1.89 15.47
N TYR A 58 19.94 2.50 14.47
CA TYR A 58 19.26 2.95 13.25
C TYR A 58 18.55 1.79 12.53
N GLY A 59 19.26 0.68 12.32
CA GLY A 59 18.66 -0.53 11.71
C GLY A 59 17.52 -1.11 12.55
N ILE A 60 17.67 -1.13 13.87
CA ILE A 60 16.67 -1.64 14.81
C ILE A 60 15.42 -0.75 14.83
N TYR A 61 15.56 0.58 14.81
CA TYR A 61 14.42 1.49 14.66
C TYR A 61 13.69 1.27 13.33
N GLY A 62 14.41 1.01 12.24
CA GLY A 62 13.79 0.62 10.96
C GLY A 62 13.01 -0.68 11.04
N ASN A 63 13.48 -1.68 11.78
CA ASN A 63 12.74 -2.92 12.03
C ASN A 63 11.47 -2.64 12.85
N LEU A 64 11.55 -1.86 13.93
CA LEU A 64 10.40 -1.52 14.75
C LEU A 64 9.35 -0.73 13.96
N TYR A 65 9.77 0.27 13.18
CA TYR A 65 8.91 0.99 12.25
C TYR A 65 8.13 0.03 11.34
N ARG A 66 8.80 -0.89 10.64
CA ARG A 66 8.14 -1.84 9.73
C ARG A 66 7.16 -2.78 10.43
N GLU A 67 7.51 -3.26 11.64
CA GLU A 67 6.62 -4.12 12.41
C GLU A 67 5.37 -3.40 12.89
N TYR A 68 5.49 -2.10 13.21
CA TYR A 68 4.38 -1.28 13.68
C TYR A 68 3.54 -0.64 12.58
N ALA A 69 4.09 -0.41 11.38
CA ALA A 69 3.42 0.32 10.30
C ALA A 69 2.00 -0.16 9.97
N LYS A 70 1.73 -1.47 10.11
CA LYS A 70 0.40 -2.08 9.84
C LYS A 70 -0.38 -2.47 11.11
N TYR A 71 0.10 -2.10 12.29
CA TYR A 71 -0.41 -2.56 13.58
C TYR A 71 -0.73 -1.41 14.54
N ASP A 72 0.14 -0.41 14.65
CA ASP A 72 0.00 0.73 15.56
C ASP A 72 0.71 1.95 14.96
N ILE A 73 -0.08 2.91 14.48
CA ILE A 73 0.41 4.08 13.73
C ILE A 73 1.25 4.99 14.64
N ASP A 74 0.85 5.19 15.89
CA ASP A 74 1.58 6.05 16.84
C ASP A 74 2.99 5.50 17.11
N SER A 75 3.09 4.19 17.32
CA SER A 75 4.36 3.50 17.52
C SER A 75 5.23 3.52 16.26
N SER A 76 4.61 3.30 15.09
CA SER A 76 5.29 3.43 13.80
C SER A 76 5.92 4.82 13.64
N MET A 77 5.13 5.86 13.92
CA MET A 77 5.56 7.26 13.81
C MET A 77 6.68 7.58 14.79
N HIS A 78 6.57 7.11 16.03
CA HIS A 78 7.61 7.25 17.04
C HIS A 78 8.95 6.68 16.55
N TYR A 79 8.96 5.44 16.04
CA TYR A 79 10.20 4.80 15.60
C TYR A 79 10.75 5.37 14.29
N ALA A 80 9.88 5.79 13.34
CA ALA A 80 10.31 6.52 12.15
C ALA A 80 11.00 7.84 12.51
N GLN A 81 10.46 8.59 13.47
CA GLN A 81 11.05 9.84 13.94
C GLN A 81 12.38 9.62 14.68
N MET A 82 12.48 8.57 15.50
CA MET A 82 13.73 8.18 16.15
C MET A 82 14.81 7.78 15.13
N ARG A 83 14.41 7.03 14.09
CA ARG A 83 15.28 6.65 12.96
C ARG A 83 15.82 7.88 12.22
N LEU A 84 14.95 8.85 11.89
CA LEU A 84 15.32 10.09 11.22
C LEU A 84 16.27 10.96 12.07
N THR A 85 15.99 11.11 13.36
CA THR A 85 16.86 11.85 14.29
C THR A 85 18.26 11.26 14.31
N LEU A 86 18.37 9.94 14.39
CA LEU A 86 19.65 9.25 14.42
C LEU A 86 20.39 9.34 13.07
N ALA A 87 19.67 9.23 11.95
CA ALA A 87 20.25 9.42 10.61
C ALA A 87 20.91 10.80 10.45
N ARG A 88 20.26 11.85 10.97
CA ARG A 88 20.79 13.22 10.98
C ARG A 88 22.03 13.35 11.85
N GLN A 89 22.02 12.76 13.04
CA GLN A 89 23.19 12.74 13.92
C GLN A 89 24.38 12.01 13.30
N MET A 90 24.11 10.94 12.54
CA MET A 90 25.11 10.19 11.80
C MET A 90 25.60 10.92 10.53
N GLY A 91 24.92 11.99 10.10
CA GLY A 91 25.30 12.76 8.92
C GLY A 91 25.22 11.98 7.60
N SER A 92 24.38 10.94 7.53
CA SER A 92 24.26 10.07 6.35
C SER A 92 23.09 10.52 5.46
N PRO A 93 23.33 11.13 4.28
CA PRO A 93 22.26 11.60 3.41
C PRO A 93 21.31 10.48 2.99
N ARG A 94 21.86 9.33 2.63
CA ARG A 94 21.09 8.12 2.27
C ARG A 94 20.14 7.70 3.39
N ASP A 95 20.62 7.67 4.63
CA ASP A 95 19.76 7.28 5.77
C ASP A 95 18.72 8.35 6.11
N ILE A 96 19.03 9.63 5.87
CA ILE A 96 18.08 10.73 6.03
C ILE A 96 16.95 10.62 5.00
N GLU A 97 17.29 10.35 3.73
CA GLU A 97 16.31 10.14 2.66
C GLU A 97 15.36 8.99 3.01
N GLU A 98 15.91 7.82 3.30
CA GLU A 98 15.15 6.63 3.68
C GLU A 98 14.24 6.88 4.90
N SER A 99 14.73 7.60 5.91
CA SER A 99 13.92 7.92 7.10
C SER A 99 12.83 8.96 6.84
N LEU A 100 13.04 9.88 5.88
CA LEU A 100 12.00 10.82 5.46
C LEU A 100 10.89 10.09 4.69
N LEU A 101 11.25 9.11 3.85
CA LEU A 101 10.27 8.25 3.16
C LEU A 101 9.45 7.41 4.15
N ASP A 102 10.08 6.80 5.15
CA ASP A 102 9.38 6.08 6.23
C ASP A 102 8.37 6.97 6.98
N LEU A 103 8.79 8.19 7.32
CA LEU A 103 7.96 9.15 8.03
C LEU A 103 6.77 9.59 7.17
N SER A 104 7.01 9.87 5.89
CA SER A 104 5.96 10.24 4.94
C SER A 104 4.93 9.13 4.73
N GLU A 105 5.33 7.87 4.65
CA GLU A 105 4.38 6.75 4.58
C GLU A 105 3.53 6.66 5.85
N THR A 106 4.16 6.82 7.02
CA THR A 106 3.41 6.81 8.29
C THR A 106 2.41 7.96 8.37
N TYR A 107 2.78 9.15 7.89
CA TYR A 107 1.88 10.30 7.85
C TYR A 107 0.71 10.08 6.88
N ILE A 108 0.92 9.42 5.75
CA ILE A 108 -0.17 9.01 4.85
C ILE A 108 -1.13 8.08 5.60
N ASP A 109 -0.61 7.06 6.29
CA ASP A 109 -1.42 6.09 7.03
C ASP A 109 -2.21 6.76 8.17
N ALA A 110 -1.66 7.82 8.77
CA ALA A 110 -2.32 8.64 9.78
C ALA A 110 -3.32 9.69 9.22
N GLY A 111 -3.40 9.85 7.89
CA GLY A 111 -4.23 10.86 7.24
C GLY A 111 -3.63 12.28 7.23
N MET A 112 -2.36 12.44 7.59
CA MET A 112 -1.62 13.71 7.67
C MET A 112 -1.05 14.10 6.29
N TYR A 113 -1.92 14.36 5.33
CA TYR A 113 -1.53 14.53 3.92
C TYR A 113 -0.73 15.81 3.66
N THR A 114 -1.07 16.92 4.32
CA THR A 114 -0.35 18.19 4.17
C THR A 114 1.07 18.09 4.72
N GLU A 115 1.22 17.47 5.88
CA GLU A 115 2.49 17.23 6.57
C GLU A 115 3.34 16.25 5.77
N THR A 116 2.72 15.27 5.11
CA THR A 116 3.42 14.38 4.17
C THR A 116 4.06 15.19 3.05
N VAL A 117 3.34 16.13 2.43
CA VAL A 117 3.87 17.00 1.37
C VAL A 117 5.02 17.87 1.88
N GLU A 118 4.90 18.43 3.09
CA GLU A 118 5.96 19.23 3.74
C GLU A 118 7.22 18.42 4.07
N VAL A 119 7.07 17.16 4.47
CA VAL A 119 8.21 16.26 4.70
C VAL A 119 8.87 15.92 3.36
N MET A 120 8.07 15.55 2.35
CA MET A 120 8.56 15.17 1.04
C MET A 120 9.22 16.33 0.29
N SER A 121 8.78 17.57 0.51
CA SER A 121 9.39 18.76 -0.13
C SER A 121 10.83 19.02 0.30
N ARG A 122 11.33 18.32 1.33
CA ARG A 122 12.73 18.35 1.76
C ARG A 122 13.63 17.46 0.90
N LEU A 123 13.04 16.58 0.10
CA LEU A 123 13.71 15.70 -0.84
C LEU A 123 13.67 16.31 -2.24
N GLN A 124 14.73 16.10 -3.03
CA GLN A 124 14.79 16.49 -4.43
C GLN A 124 15.09 15.27 -5.27
N ALA A 125 14.19 14.90 -6.18
CA ALA A 125 14.33 13.68 -7.00
C ALA A 125 15.70 13.59 -7.71
N SER A 126 16.22 14.70 -8.22
CA SER A 126 17.52 14.74 -8.90
C SER A 126 18.74 14.48 -7.99
N ALA A 127 18.56 14.60 -6.67
CA ALA A 127 19.61 14.39 -5.67
C ALA A 127 19.43 13.09 -4.87
N LEU A 128 18.32 12.37 -5.06
CA LEU A 128 18.05 11.12 -4.35
C LEU A 128 18.95 9.99 -4.84
N HIS A 129 19.24 9.06 -3.93
CA HIS A 129 19.79 7.77 -4.32
C HIS A 129 18.76 7.01 -5.17
N GLY A 130 19.21 6.37 -6.26
CA GLY A 130 18.30 5.80 -7.27
C GLY A 130 17.31 4.77 -6.73
N GLU A 131 17.71 4.00 -5.72
CA GLU A 131 16.85 3.05 -5.01
C GLU A 131 15.66 3.69 -4.26
N HIS A 132 15.76 4.97 -3.93
CA HIS A 132 14.70 5.72 -3.25
C HIS A 132 13.68 6.34 -4.21
N LEU A 133 14.00 6.46 -5.50
CA LEU A 133 13.14 7.10 -6.50
C LEU A 133 11.76 6.45 -6.65
N PRO A 134 11.63 5.11 -6.76
CA PRO A 134 10.31 4.48 -6.85
C PRO A 134 9.43 4.84 -5.65
N ARG A 135 10.00 4.75 -4.44
CA ARG A 135 9.28 5.03 -3.19
C ARG A 135 8.89 6.52 -3.09
N TYR A 136 9.78 7.41 -3.49
CA TYR A 136 9.50 8.85 -3.57
C TYR A 136 8.31 9.17 -4.47
N TYR A 137 8.28 8.63 -5.69
CA TYR A 137 7.18 8.87 -6.63
C TYR A 137 5.90 8.18 -6.18
N HIS A 138 6.00 7.00 -5.55
CA HIS A 138 4.85 6.32 -4.96
C HIS A 138 4.18 7.15 -3.86
N ILE A 139 4.96 7.72 -2.93
CA ILE A 139 4.43 8.55 -1.83
C ILE A 139 3.73 9.79 -2.40
N TYR A 140 4.37 10.51 -3.34
CA TYR A 140 3.75 11.68 -3.96
C TYR A 140 2.46 11.34 -4.70
N ARG A 141 2.46 10.27 -5.50
CA ARG A 141 1.24 9.79 -6.16
C ARG A 141 0.14 9.48 -5.14
N THR A 142 0.47 8.80 -4.05
CA THR A 142 -0.50 8.38 -3.03
C THR A 142 -1.07 9.56 -2.26
N VAL A 143 -0.24 10.51 -1.80
CA VAL A 143 -0.72 11.68 -1.05
C VAL A 143 -1.56 12.61 -1.91
N PHE A 144 -1.19 12.86 -3.18
CA PHE A 144 -2.00 13.68 -4.06
C PHE A 144 -3.32 13.00 -4.44
N ASN A 145 -3.35 11.67 -4.58
CA ASN A 145 -4.60 10.93 -4.77
C ASN A 145 -5.50 11.05 -3.53
N ALA A 146 -4.94 10.96 -2.32
CA ALA A 146 -5.69 11.16 -1.09
C ALA A 146 -6.25 12.60 -0.99
N LEU A 147 -5.45 13.61 -1.32
CA LEU A 147 -5.89 15.00 -1.37
C LEU A 147 -7.00 15.21 -2.41
N ALA A 148 -6.89 14.64 -3.61
CA ALA A 148 -7.91 14.71 -4.66
C ALA A 148 -9.26 14.11 -4.21
N ASN A 149 -9.21 12.98 -3.50
CA ASN A 149 -10.41 12.28 -3.01
C ASN A 149 -11.10 13.01 -1.85
N ASN A 150 -10.35 13.81 -1.08
CA ASN A 150 -10.86 14.57 0.05
C ASN A 150 -11.07 16.06 -0.26
N CYS A 151 -10.86 16.50 -1.51
CA CYS A 151 -11.01 17.89 -1.90
C CYS A 151 -12.44 18.21 -2.35
N ALA A 152 -13.05 19.22 -1.72
CA ALA A 152 -14.37 19.73 -2.12
C ALA A 152 -14.34 20.62 -3.37
N SER A 153 -13.21 21.27 -3.65
CA SER A 153 -13.05 22.15 -4.81
C SER A 153 -12.71 21.34 -6.06
N ASN A 154 -13.58 21.41 -7.07
CA ASN A 154 -13.34 20.74 -8.36
C ASN A 154 -12.05 21.22 -9.03
N SER A 155 -11.74 22.52 -8.93
CA SER A 155 -10.51 23.07 -9.51
C SER A 155 -9.26 22.48 -8.85
N LYS A 156 -9.21 22.43 -7.51
CA LYS A 156 -8.06 21.84 -6.81
C LYS A 156 -7.98 20.33 -6.96
N LYS A 157 -9.14 19.67 -7.03
CA LYS A 157 -9.18 18.24 -7.35
C LYS A 157 -8.53 17.94 -8.69
N SER A 158 -8.82 18.72 -9.74
CA SER A 158 -8.19 18.53 -11.06
C SER A 158 -6.67 18.72 -10.99
N GLU A 159 -6.18 19.76 -10.30
CA GLU A 159 -4.74 19.96 -10.10
C GLU A 159 -4.06 18.75 -9.43
N TYR A 160 -4.69 18.18 -8.40
CA TYR A 160 -4.15 17.00 -7.72
C TYR A 160 -4.18 15.75 -8.62
N VAL A 161 -5.20 15.57 -9.45
CA VAL A 161 -5.27 14.45 -10.40
C VAL A 161 -4.13 14.55 -11.43
N GLU A 162 -3.84 15.74 -11.96
CA GLU A 162 -2.70 15.94 -12.87
C GLU A 162 -1.36 15.58 -12.22
N LEU A 163 -1.20 15.90 -10.93
CA LEU A 163 -0.01 15.50 -10.17
C LEU A 163 0.05 13.97 -9.98
N VAL A 164 -1.07 13.32 -9.66
CA VAL A 164 -1.16 11.85 -9.57
C VAL A 164 -0.68 11.21 -10.87
N ASP A 165 -1.14 11.68 -12.01
CA ASP A 165 -0.77 11.12 -13.32
C ASP A 165 0.72 11.32 -13.61
N ARG A 166 1.26 12.53 -13.37
CA ARG A 166 2.70 12.82 -13.56
C ARG A 166 3.59 11.93 -12.69
N TYR A 167 3.23 11.74 -11.42
CA TYR A 167 4.00 10.89 -10.52
C TYR A 167 3.81 9.40 -10.83
N ARG A 168 2.64 9.00 -11.37
CA ARG A 168 2.42 7.64 -11.87
C ARG A 168 3.35 7.34 -13.06
N ASP A 169 3.47 8.26 -14.01
CA ASP A 169 4.38 8.11 -15.16
C ASP A 169 5.84 8.00 -14.71
N SER A 170 6.25 8.90 -13.80
CA SER A 170 7.61 8.88 -13.24
C SER A 170 7.91 7.57 -12.51
N LEU A 171 6.96 7.10 -11.69
CA LEU A 171 7.08 5.82 -10.99
C LEU A 171 7.21 4.65 -11.96
N LYS A 172 6.37 4.61 -12.99
CA LYS A 172 6.37 3.54 -14.01
C LYS A 172 7.73 3.42 -14.70
N MET A 173 8.42 4.55 -14.94
CA MET A 173 9.77 4.55 -15.54
C MET A 173 10.86 4.01 -14.61
N CYS A 174 10.64 4.01 -13.28
CA CYS A 174 11.59 3.48 -12.31
C CYS A 174 11.44 1.97 -12.06
N LEU A 175 10.38 1.35 -12.56
CA LEU A 175 10.01 -0.04 -12.28
C LEU A 175 10.27 -0.94 -13.50
N THR A 176 10.61 -2.21 -13.24
CA THR A 176 10.79 -3.21 -14.31
C THR A 176 9.48 -3.93 -14.60
N PRO A 177 9.22 -4.38 -15.84
CA PRO A 177 7.99 -5.09 -16.18
C PRO A 177 7.71 -6.38 -15.39
N ASP A 178 8.76 -7.00 -14.84
CA ASP A 178 8.66 -8.22 -14.03
C ASP A 178 8.27 -7.92 -12.56
N ASP A 179 8.36 -6.67 -12.12
CA ASP A 179 7.99 -6.25 -10.77
C ASP A 179 6.46 -6.17 -10.61
N ILE A 180 5.93 -6.76 -9.54
CA ILE A 180 4.52 -6.67 -9.19
C ILE A 180 4.06 -5.21 -9.03
N ALA A 181 4.95 -4.32 -8.57
CA ALA A 181 4.68 -2.90 -8.44
C ALA A 181 4.43 -2.25 -9.81
N TYR A 182 5.13 -2.69 -10.87
CA TYR A 182 4.88 -2.21 -12.23
C TYR A 182 3.46 -2.59 -12.68
N LEU A 183 3.08 -3.85 -12.48
CA LEU A 183 1.74 -4.33 -12.80
C LEU A 183 0.67 -3.55 -12.03
N TYR A 184 0.89 -3.28 -10.74
CA TYR A 184 0.00 -2.45 -9.94
C TYR A 184 -0.16 -1.04 -10.53
N VAL A 185 0.94 -0.38 -10.88
CA VAL A 185 0.93 0.99 -11.44
C VAL A 185 0.21 1.05 -12.80
N VAL A 186 0.46 0.08 -13.68
CA VAL A 186 -0.19 0.01 -14.99
C VAL A 186 -1.67 -0.29 -14.87
N THR A 187 -2.07 -1.22 -14.01
CA THR A 187 -3.49 -1.57 -13.83
C THR A 187 -4.26 -0.46 -13.15
N ASP A 188 -3.65 0.27 -12.22
CA ASP A 188 -4.21 1.49 -11.64
C ASP A 188 -4.45 2.58 -12.70
N GLN A 189 -3.52 2.76 -13.65
CA GLN A 189 -3.69 3.66 -14.78
C GLN A 189 -4.89 3.27 -15.64
N LEU A 190 -4.95 2.02 -16.08
CA LEU A 190 -6.05 1.49 -16.90
C LEU A 190 -7.40 1.66 -16.21
N ILE A 191 -7.46 1.42 -14.90
CA ILE A 191 -8.69 1.63 -14.10
C ILE A 191 -9.10 3.11 -14.08
N ALA A 192 -8.14 4.03 -13.93
CA ALA A 192 -8.41 5.47 -13.96
C ALA A 192 -8.94 5.93 -15.34
N GLU A 193 -8.40 5.35 -16.41
CA GLU A 193 -8.81 5.57 -17.80
C GLU A 193 -10.10 4.82 -18.19
N ARG A 194 -10.66 4.03 -17.26
CA ARG A 194 -11.87 3.18 -17.42
C ARG A 194 -11.68 2.00 -18.39
N GLU A 195 -10.44 1.63 -18.68
CA GLU A 195 -10.06 0.43 -19.42
C GLU A 195 -10.09 -0.82 -18.52
N TYR A 196 -11.23 -1.06 -17.88
CA TYR A 196 -11.35 -2.09 -16.84
C TYR A 196 -11.07 -3.51 -17.33
N GLU A 197 -11.48 -3.84 -18.56
CA GLU A 197 -11.27 -5.17 -19.14
C GLU A 197 -9.78 -5.45 -19.39
N ALA A 198 -9.03 -4.45 -19.86
CA ALA A 198 -7.58 -4.56 -20.03
C ALA A 198 -6.89 -4.77 -18.67
N ALA A 199 -7.28 -4.00 -17.65
CA ALA A 199 -6.76 -4.16 -16.28
C ALA A 199 -7.05 -5.56 -15.72
N LEU A 200 -8.30 -6.05 -15.84
CA LEU A 200 -8.70 -7.38 -15.38
C LEU A 200 -7.92 -8.49 -16.08
N SER A 201 -7.74 -8.39 -17.39
CA SER A 201 -6.98 -9.38 -18.16
C SER A 201 -5.55 -9.54 -17.63
N MET A 202 -4.85 -8.42 -17.40
CA MET A 202 -3.50 -8.43 -16.86
C MET A 202 -3.45 -8.99 -15.43
N LEU A 203 -4.36 -8.55 -14.57
CA LEU A 203 -4.41 -8.96 -13.16
C LEU A 203 -4.74 -10.45 -13.00
N LEU A 204 -5.75 -10.95 -13.72
CA LEU A 204 -6.15 -12.36 -13.66
C LEU A 204 -5.06 -13.28 -14.20
N LYS A 205 -4.37 -12.88 -15.27
CA LYS A 205 -3.22 -13.63 -15.81
C LYS A 205 -2.12 -13.80 -14.76
N LYS A 206 -1.74 -12.72 -14.05
CA LYS A 206 -0.71 -12.81 -13.00
C LYS A 206 -1.23 -13.53 -11.76
N TYR A 207 -2.51 -13.38 -11.40
CA TYR A 207 -3.08 -14.07 -10.24
C TYR A 207 -3.06 -15.60 -10.36
N ALA A 208 -3.21 -16.12 -11.58
CA ALA A 208 -3.20 -17.55 -11.88
C ALA A 208 -1.80 -18.19 -11.87
N ASP A 209 -0.73 -17.38 -11.83
CA ASP A 209 0.65 -17.83 -11.81
C ASP A 209 0.97 -18.51 -10.45
N PRO A 210 1.44 -19.78 -10.44
CA PRO A 210 1.71 -20.52 -9.22
C PRO A 210 2.88 -19.94 -8.41
N GLU A 211 3.80 -19.22 -9.06
CA GLU A 211 4.99 -18.64 -8.40
C GLU A 211 4.68 -17.37 -7.61
N VAL A 212 3.47 -16.81 -7.76
CA VAL A 212 3.06 -15.60 -7.06
C VAL A 212 2.83 -15.89 -5.58
N SER A 213 3.54 -15.13 -4.74
CA SER A 213 3.47 -15.26 -3.28
C SER A 213 2.08 -14.90 -2.75
N VAL A 214 1.77 -15.35 -1.53
CA VAL A 214 0.51 -15.00 -0.85
C VAL A 214 0.36 -13.47 -0.70
N HIS A 215 1.47 -12.78 -0.45
CA HIS A 215 1.46 -11.32 -0.30
C HIS A 215 1.10 -10.62 -1.62
N GLU A 216 1.73 -11.01 -2.72
CA GLU A 216 1.43 -10.47 -4.05
C GLU A 216 0.02 -10.82 -4.50
N LYS A 217 -0.48 -12.03 -4.20
CA LYS A 217 -1.89 -12.40 -4.44
C LYS A 217 -2.85 -11.49 -3.70
N ALA A 218 -2.53 -11.05 -2.48
CA ALA A 218 -3.35 -10.09 -1.76
C ALA A 218 -3.39 -8.72 -2.46
N ILE A 219 -2.25 -8.23 -2.96
CA ILE A 219 -2.17 -6.98 -3.74
C ILE A 219 -3.00 -7.10 -5.02
N LEU A 220 -2.84 -8.20 -5.77
CA LEU A 220 -3.60 -8.45 -7.00
C LEU A 220 -5.11 -8.56 -6.74
N ALA A 221 -5.51 -9.26 -5.68
CA ALA A 221 -6.91 -9.39 -5.30
C ALA A 221 -7.54 -8.04 -4.95
N TYR A 222 -6.79 -7.16 -4.28
CA TYR A 222 -7.22 -5.79 -4.02
C TYR A 222 -7.47 -5.03 -5.34
N SER A 223 -6.49 -5.03 -6.26
CA SER A 223 -6.64 -4.35 -7.56
C SER A 223 -7.79 -4.92 -8.40
N LEU A 224 -7.99 -6.25 -8.39
CA LEU A 224 -9.15 -6.91 -9.02
C LEU A 224 -10.47 -6.38 -8.44
N GLY A 225 -10.54 -6.24 -7.11
CA GLY A 225 -11.71 -5.67 -6.43
C GLY A 225 -12.03 -4.24 -6.89
N ILE A 226 -11.01 -3.40 -7.04
CA ILE A 226 -11.16 -2.03 -7.56
C ILE A 226 -11.66 -2.04 -9.01
N ALA A 227 -11.08 -2.88 -9.88
CA ALA A 227 -11.50 -2.99 -11.27
C ALA A 227 -12.96 -3.47 -11.40
N TYR A 228 -13.35 -4.53 -10.68
CA TYR A 228 -14.73 -5.02 -10.68
C TYR A 228 -15.73 -4.00 -10.13
N ARG A 229 -15.36 -3.25 -9.08
CA ARG A 229 -16.18 -2.14 -8.58
C ARG A 229 -16.38 -1.08 -9.65
N GLY A 230 -15.33 -0.73 -10.40
CA GLY A 230 -15.38 0.20 -11.53
C GLY A 230 -16.40 -0.22 -12.59
N ILE A 231 -16.38 -1.49 -13.01
CA ILE A 231 -17.35 -2.06 -13.95
C ILE A 231 -18.78 -1.97 -13.39
N GLY A 232 -18.97 -2.33 -12.12
CA GLY A 232 -20.28 -2.27 -11.48
C GLY A 232 -20.87 -0.85 -11.52
N VAL A 233 -20.07 0.16 -11.17
CA VAL A 233 -20.49 1.57 -11.21
C VAL A 233 -20.74 2.06 -12.63
N TRP A 234 -19.89 1.68 -13.60
CA TRP A 234 -20.06 2.06 -15.00
C TRP A 234 -21.35 1.49 -15.61
N LYS A 235 -21.67 0.22 -15.33
CA LYS A 235 -22.91 -0.43 -15.78
C LYS A 235 -24.16 0.24 -15.19
N MET A 236 -24.12 0.66 -13.92
CA MET A 236 -25.25 1.38 -13.31
C MET A 236 -25.50 2.75 -13.94
N ARG A 237 -24.44 3.49 -14.30
CA ARG A 237 -24.54 4.83 -14.92
C ARG A 237 -24.93 4.82 -16.40
N SER A 238 -24.67 3.73 -17.11
CA SER A 238 -25.05 3.56 -18.52
C SER A 238 -26.47 3.01 -18.71
N ALA A 239 -27.09 2.55 -17.62
CA ALA A 239 -28.48 2.08 -17.60
C ALA A 239 -29.49 3.18 -17.17
N THR A 240 -29.01 4.37 -16.81
CA THR A 240 -29.81 5.58 -16.47
C THR A 240 -29.67 6.62 -17.56
#